data_AF-A0A3N0C7Y2-F1
#
_entry.id   AF-A0A3N0C7Y2-F1
#
_cell.length_a   1.000
_cell.length_b   1.000
_cell.length_c   1.000
_cell.angle_alpha   90.00
_cell.angle_beta   90.00
_cell.angle_gamma   90.00
#
_symmetry.space_group_name_H-M   'P 1'
#
loop_
_entity.id
_entity.type
_entity.pdbx_description
1 polymer ?
#
loop_
_entity_poly.entity_id
_entity_poly.type
_entity_poly.pdbx_seq_one_letter_code
_entity_poly.pdbx_strand_id
1 'polypeptide(L)' 'MPFEYPASVRRGLSERMRQGEAVLAVHAESGICLGTLYRWKHQALVDAGLAAGTPSTQAPDLQSAAK' A
#
# COMPACT_ATOMS: atom_id res chain seq x y z
N MET A 1 -19.36 -7.34 2.01
CA MET A 1 -18.51 -6.49 1.14
C MET A 1 -17.23 -6.22 1.90
N PRO A 2 -16.05 -6.61 1.38
CA PRO A 2 -14.79 -6.21 1.99
C PRO A 2 -14.67 -4.68 1.92
N PHE A 3 -14.29 -4.05 3.02
CA PHE A 3 -13.97 -2.63 3.02
C PHE A 3 -12.61 -2.45 2.33
N GLU A 4 -12.60 -1.76 1.21
CA GLU A 4 -11.38 -1.43 0.48
C GLU A 4 -11.15 0.08 0.50
N TYR A 5 -9.93 0.48 0.84
CA TYR A 5 -9.53 1.87 0.72
C TYR A 5 -9.45 2.26 -0.76
N PRO A 6 -9.85 3.48 -1.14
CA PRO A 6 -9.70 3.95 -2.50
C PRO A 6 -8.24 3.83 -2.98
N ALA A 7 -8.05 3.35 -4.22
CA ALA A 7 -6.71 3.17 -4.79
C ALA A 7 -5.92 4.49 -4.89
N SER A 8 -6.60 5.64 -4.97
CA SER A 8 -5.97 6.97 -4.91
C SER A 8 -5.36 7.26 -3.54
N VAL A 9 -6.09 6.97 -2.46
CA VAL A 9 -5.63 7.14 -1.07
C VAL A 9 -4.42 6.26 -0.82
N ARG A 10 -4.49 4.97 -1.18
CA ARG A 10 -3.37 4.05 -1.04
C ARG A 10 -2.13 4.54 -1.76
N ARG A 11 -2.25 4.92 -3.04
CA ARG A 11 -1.11 5.41 -3.84
C ARG A 11 -0.50 6.68 -3.27
N GLY A 12 -1.32 7.67 -2.89
CA GLY A 12 -0.83 8.93 -2.32
C GLY A 12 -0.07 8.73 -1.01
N LEU A 13 -0.62 7.94 -0.08
CA LEU A 13 0.03 7.68 1.20
C LEU A 13 1.27 6.78 1.06
N SER A 14 1.23 5.77 0.18
CA SER A 14 2.40 4.96 -0.16
C SER A 14 3.57 5.80 -0.68
N GLU A 15 3.30 6.75 -1.56
CA GLU A 15 4.32 7.63 -2.13
C GLU A 15 4.95 8.54 -1.07
N ARG A 16 4.12 9.16 -0.21
CA ARG A 16 4.59 9.96 0.94
C ARG A 16 5.52 9.16 1.85
N MET A 17 5.12 7.94 2.23
CA MET A 17 5.93 7.05 3.06
C MET A 17 7.22 6.58 2.37
N ARG A 18 7.21 6.47 1.04
CA ARG A 18 8.38 6.11 0.22
C ARG A 18 9.38 7.27 0.16
N GLN A 19 8.90 8.51 0.10
CA GLN A 19 9.72 9.73 0.13
C GLN A 19 10.37 9.99 1.50
N GLY A 20 10.06 9.17 2.51
CA GLY A 20 10.67 9.21 3.83
C GLY A 20 9.75 9.71 4.93
N GLU A 21 8.48 10.03 4.62
CA GLU A 21 7.54 10.42 5.65
C GLU A 21 7.32 9.30 6.68
N ALA A 22 7.26 9.67 7.96
CA ALA A 22 7.08 8.72 9.04
C ALA A 22 5.67 8.10 8.99
N VAL A 23 5.61 6.77 9.11
CA VAL A 23 4.34 6.02 9.14
C VAL A 23 3.43 6.50 10.29
N LEU A 24 4.02 6.93 11.40
CA LEU A 24 3.29 7.51 12.53
C LEU A 24 2.64 8.86 12.21
N ALA A 25 3.29 9.70 11.40
CA ALA A 25 2.73 10.99 10.97
C ALA A 25 1.53 10.75 10.03
N VAL A 26 1.70 9.84 9.07
CA VAL A 26 0.61 9.43 8.17
C VAL A 26 -0.57 8.82 8.94
N HIS A 27 -0.29 8.01 9.96
CA HIS A 27 -1.33 7.46 10.84
C HIS A 27 -2.09 8.55 11.59
N ALA A 28 -1.38 9.52 12.16
CA ALA A 28 -2.00 10.62 12.90
C ALA A 28 -2.90 11.49 12.00
N GLU A 29 -2.54 11.66 10.74
CA GLU A 29 -3.34 12.42 9.77
C GLU A 29 -4.52 11.63 9.20
N SER A 30 -4.28 10.38 8.78
CA SER A 30 -5.25 9.61 8.01
C SER A 30 -6.15 8.71 8.87
N GLY A 31 -5.77 8.45 10.12
CA GLY A 31 -6.44 7.51 11.03
C GLY A 31 -6.31 6.03 10.61
N ILE A 32 -5.56 5.72 9.55
CA ILE A 32 -5.41 4.36 9.03
C ILE A 32 -4.50 3.57 9.95
N CYS A 33 -4.91 2.35 10.30
CA CYS A 33 -4.16 1.50 11.22
C CYS A 33 -2.72 1.25 10.75
N LEU A 34 -1.76 1.29 11.68
CA LEU A 34 -0.32 1.20 11.39
C LEU A 34 0.04 -0.06 10.58
N GLY A 35 -0.56 -1.21 10.89
CA GLY A 35 -0.30 -2.45 10.16
C GLY A 35 -0.66 -2.36 8.67
N THR A 36 -1.69 -1.59 8.32
CA THR A 36 -2.07 -1.32 6.92
C THR A 36 -1.04 -0.43 6.25
N LEU A 37 -0.63 0.66 6.92
CA LEU A 37 0.36 1.59 6.38
C LEU A 37 1.73 0.93 6.19
N TYR A 38 2.20 0.11 7.13
CA TYR A 38 3.45 -0.64 6.97
C TYR A 38 3.41 -1.59 5.78
N ARG A 39 2.27 -2.27 5.56
CA ARG A 39 2.08 -3.15 4.40
C ARG A 39 2.14 -2.36 3.09
N TRP A 40 1.51 -1.19 3.06
CA TRP A 40 1.51 -0.32 1.90
C TRP A 40 2.89 0.29 1.61
N LYS A 41 3.64 0.65 2.65
CA LYS A 41 5.03 1.11 2.53
C LYS A 41 5.90 0.01 1.96
N HIS A 42 5.81 -1.21 2.51
CA HIS A 42 6.57 -2.35 2.01
C HIS A 42 6.25 -2.62 0.53
N GLN A 43 4.97 -2.67 0.16
CA GLN A 43 4.58 -2.89 -1.23
C GLN A 43 5.09 -1.77 -2.16
N ALA A 44 5.07 -0.51 -1.71
CA ALA A 44 5.61 0.60 -2.49
C ALA A 44 7.13 0.50 -2.70
N LEU A 45 7.87 -0.06 -1.74
CA LEU A 45 9.30 -0.34 -1.90
C LEU A 45 9.55 -1.49 -2.87
N VAL A 46 8.73 -2.54 -2.82
CA VAL A 46 8.78 -3.66 -3.77
C VAL A 46 8.49 -3.17 -5.19
N ASP A 47 7.44 -2.36 -5.36
CA ASP A 47 7.03 -1.80 -6.65
C ASP A 47 8.09 -0.83 -7.22
N ALA A 48 8.88 -0.18 -6.35
CA ALA A 48 10.01 0.65 -6.74
C ALA A 48 11.32 -0.12 -6.96
N GLY A 49 11.31 -1.46 -6.80
CA GLY A 49 12.51 -2.30 -6.92
C GLY A 49 13.52 -2.14 -5.77
N LEU A 50 13.12 -1.49 -4.67
CA LEU A 50 13.95 -1.23 -3.50
C LEU A 50 13.87 -2.34 -2.44
N ALA A 51 12.92 -3.27 -2.58
CA ALA A 51 12.77 -4.44 -1.73
C ALA A 51 12.42 -5.67 -2.57
N ALA A 52 12.82 -6.85 -2.10
CA ALA A 52 12.47 -8.11 -2.74
C ALA A 52 10.97 -8.43 -2.51
N GLY A 53 10.27 -8.81 -3.58
CA GLY A 53 8.87 -9.19 -3.55
C GLY A 53 8.23 -9.21 -4.93
N THR A 54 6.97 -9.65 -5.01
CA THR A 54 6.18 -9.58 -6.24
C THR A 54 5.59 -8.18 -6.39
N PRO A 55 5.85 -7.46 -7.50
CA PRO A 55 5.29 -6.14 -7.71
C PRO A 55 3.78 -6.22 -7.89
N SER A 56 3.05 -5.22 -7.38
CA SER A 56 1.59 -5.14 -7.42
C SER A 56 1.03 -5.19 -8.86
N THR A 57 1.81 -4.76 -9.84
CA THR A 57 1.48 -4.79 -11.28
C THR A 57 1.65 -6.16 -11.92
N GLN A 58 2.37 -7.08 -11.27
CA GLN A 58 2.56 -8.46 -11.72
C GLN A 58 1.81 -9.46 -10.83
N ALA A 59 1.03 -8.98 -9.85
CA ALA A 59 0.00 -9.82 -9.26
C ALA A 59 -1.00 -10.13 -10.38
N PRO A 60 -1.11 -11.39 -10.85
CA PRO A 60 -2.10 -11.74 -11.84
C PRO A 60 -3.45 -11.30 -11.29
N ASP A 61 -4.26 -10.74 -12.16
CA ASP A 61 -5.65 -10.36 -11.98
C ASP A 61 -6.40 -11.38 -11.08
N LEU A 62 -6.41 -11.16 -9.76
CA LEU A 62 -7.19 -11.95 -8.82
C LEU A 62 -8.67 -11.48 -8.83
N GLN A 63 -9.18 -11.05 -9.98
CA GLN A 63 -10.63 -10.88 -10.20
C GLN A 63 -11.27 -12.14 -10.80
N SER A 64 -10.51 -13.18 -11.14
CA SER A 64 -11.05 -14.48 -11.57
C SER A 64 -10.95 -15.56 -10.48
N ALA A 65 -11.61 -15.36 -9.34
CA ALA A 65 -11.85 -16.44 -8.36
C ALA A 65 -13.18 -16.27 -7.58
N ALA A 66 -14.23 -15.81 -8.27
CA ALA A 66 -15.60 -15.96 -7.81
C ALA A 66 -16.39 -16.67 -8.91
N LYS A 67 -16.42 -18.01 -8.85
CA LYS A 67 -17.41 -18.84 -9.52
C LYS A 67 -18.10 -19.70 -8.47
#